data_AF-A0A2G2LKY1-F1
#
_entry.id   AF-A0A2G2LKY1-F1
#
_cell.length_a   1.000
_cell.length_b   1.000
_cell.length_c   1.000
_cell.angle_alpha   90.00
_cell.angle_beta   90.00
_cell.angle_gamma   90.00
#
_symmetry.space_group_name_H-M   'P 1'
#
loop_
_entity.id
_entity.type
_entity.pdbx_description
1 polymer ?
#
loop_
_entity_poly.entity_id
_entity_poly.type
_entity_poly.pdbx_seq_one_letter_code
_entity_poly.pdbx_strand_id
1 'polypeptide(L)' 'MNNAKLAQALRPQVRCPHCRSVIFDGLVIKSRIIRVLFCGAEAKCYCKAWVVVPLVYSE' A
#
# COMPACT_ATOMS: atom_id res chain seq x y z
N MET A 1 17.85 14.12 -12.48
CA MET A 1 16.75 13.65 -11.60
C MET A 1 16.19 12.37 -12.20
N ASN A 2 16.17 11.26 -11.46
CA ASN A 2 15.84 9.93 -12.00
C ASN A 2 14.34 9.81 -12.33
N ASN A 3 14.00 9.38 -13.56
CA ASN A 3 12.61 9.18 -14.02
C ASN A 3 11.75 8.32 -13.08
N ALA A 4 12.38 7.39 -12.34
CA ALA A 4 11.71 6.57 -11.33
C ALA A 4 11.08 7.41 -10.18
N LYS A 5 11.72 8.50 -9.74
CA LYS A 5 11.16 9.39 -8.71
C LYS A 5 9.94 10.16 -9.23
N LEU A 6 9.94 10.53 -10.51
CA LEU A 6 8.83 11.20 -11.16
C LEU A 6 7.62 10.27 -11.33
N ALA A 7 7.86 9.02 -11.76
CA ALA A 7 6.81 8.00 -11.83
C ALA A 7 6.23 7.65 -10.45
N GLN A 8 7.04 7.70 -9.39
CA GLN A 8 6.62 7.44 -8.02
C GLN A 8 5.76 8.59 -7.43
N ALA A 9 5.97 9.83 -7.87
CA ALA A 9 5.18 10.99 -7.45
C ALA A 9 3.72 10.95 -7.94
N LEU A 10 3.44 10.20 -9.01
CA LEU A 10 2.11 10.06 -9.61
C LEU A 10 1.26 8.96 -8.97
N ARG A 11 1.86 8.07 -8.18
CA ARG A 11 1.16 6.90 -7.64
C ARG A 11 0.66 7.19 -6.21
N PRO A 12 -0.58 6.79 -5.88
CA PRO A 12 -1.17 7.12 -4.59
C PRO A 12 -0.38 6.45 -3.46
N GLN A 13 -0.02 7.24 -2.44
CA GLN A 13 0.51 6.70 -1.19
C GLN A 13 -0.64 6.34 -0.26
N VAL A 14 -0.51 5.23 0.45
CA VAL A 14 -1.45 4.84 1.50
C VAL A 14 -0.76 4.86 2.85
N ARG A 15 -1.34 5.59 3.79
CA ARG A 15 -0.91 5.65 5.19
C ARG A 15 -1.94 4.96 6.07
N CYS A 16 -1.46 4.32 7.13
CA CYS A 16 -2.35 3.79 8.15
C CYS A 16 -3.10 4.93 8.84
N PRO A 17 -4.44 4.87 8.98
CA PRO A 17 -5.20 5.94 9.62
C PRO A 17 -4.92 6.06 11.13
N HIS A 18 -4.44 4.99 11.78
CA HIS A 18 -4.20 4.97 13.23
C HIS A 18 -2.81 5.49 13.60
N CYS A 19 -1.75 4.92 13.04
CA CYS A 19 -0.37 5.28 13.42
C CYS A 19 0.36 6.12 12.35
N ARG A 20 -0.31 6.46 11.25
CA ARG A 20 0.22 7.28 10.13
C ARG A 20 1.44 6.69 9.41
N SER A 21 1.83 5.44 9.70
CA SER A 21 2.89 4.74 8.98
C SER A 21 2.54 4.58 7.51
N VAL A 22 3.50 4.76 6.61
CA VAL A 22 3.33 4.49 5.18
C VAL A 22 3.23 2.98 4.96
N ILE A 23 2.09 2.52 4.45
CA ILE A 23 1.83 1.11 4.13
C ILE A 23 2.08 0.84 2.65
N PHE A 24 1.81 1.83 1.79
CA PHE A 24 2.11 1.76 0.36
C PHE A 24 2.72 3.08 -0.08
N ASP A 25 3.87 3.04 -0.75
CA ASP A 25 4.59 4.25 -1.19
C ASP A 25 4.41 4.56 -2.69
N GLY A 26 3.37 4.00 -3.30
CA GLY A 26 3.14 4.09 -4.74
C GLY A 26 3.82 2.97 -5.53
N LEU A 27 4.78 2.25 -4.94
CA LEU A 27 5.46 1.14 -5.62
C LEU A 27 5.43 -0.15 -4.80
N VAL A 28 5.64 -0.06 -3.49
CA VAL A 28 5.82 -1.23 -2.62
C VAL A 28 4.88 -1.19 -1.43
N ILE A 29 4.29 -2.35 -1.11
CA ILE A 29 3.55 -2.55 0.14
C ILE A 29 4.55 -2.90 1.26
N LYS A 30 4.58 -2.09 2.30
CA LYS A 30 5.47 -2.20 3.47
C LYS A 30 4.82 -2.99 4.60
N SER A 31 4.33 -4.19 4.27
CA SER A 31 3.74 -5.13 5.21
C SER A 31 4.17 -6.56 4.90
N ARG A 32 4.34 -7.38 5.93
CA ARG A 32 4.59 -8.82 5.81
C ARG A 32 3.33 -9.66 5.69
N ILE A 33 2.18 -9.10 6.08
CA ILE A 33 0.90 -9.80 6.10
C ILE A 33 -0.06 -9.01 5.20
N ILE A 34 -0.55 -9.69 4.17
CA ILE A 34 -1.54 -9.19 3.23
C ILE A 34 -2.67 -10.22 3.19
N ARG A 35 -3.91 -9.76 3.21
CA ARG A 35 -5.08 -10.58 2.92
C ARG A 35 -5.71 -10.11 1.61
N VAL A 36 -6.01 -11.07 0.74
CA VAL A 36 -6.70 -10.82 -0.53
C VAL A 36 -8.20 -10.91 -0.28
N LEU A 37 -8.95 -9.95 -0.83
CA LEU A 37 -10.39 -9.83 -0.72
C LEU A 37 -11.01 -9.93 -2.12
N PHE A 38 -12.32 -10.19 -2.18
CA PHE A 38 -13.04 -10.28 -3.46
C PHE A 38 -12.88 -9.02 -4.33
N CYS A 39 -12.89 -7.83 -3.72
CA CYS A 39 -12.76 -6.54 -4.42
C CYS A 39 -11.44 -5.80 -4.12
N GLY A 40 -10.36 -6.49 -3.76
CA GLY A 40 -9.06 -5.84 -3.54
C GLY A 40 -8.15 -6.56 -2.54
N ALA A 41 -7.31 -5.80 -1.83
CA ALA A 41 -6.45 -6.36 -0.81
C ALA A 41 -6.26 -5.41 0.38
N GLU A 42 -5.90 -5.98 1.51
CA GLU A 42 -5.55 -5.24 2.71
C GLU A 42 -4.22 -5.72 3.28
N ALA A 43 -3.45 -4.78 3.81
CA ALA A 43 -2.18 -5.02 4.47
C ALA A 43 -2.28 -4.77 5.99
N LYS A 44 -1.65 -5.63 6.78
CA LYS A 44 -1.56 -5.47 8.23
C LYS A 44 -0.48 -4.44 8.58
N CYS A 45 -0.88 -3.35 9.22
CA CYS A 45 0.07 -2.41 9.80
C CYS A 45 0.75 -2.98 11.05
N TYR A 46 1.93 -2.46 11.40
CA TYR A 46 2.60 -2.71 12.68
C TYR A 46 1.73 -2.39 13.91
N CYS A 47 0.89 -1.35 13.83
CA CYS A 47 -0.09 -1.02 14.88
C CYS A 47 -1.31 -1.97 14.92
N LYS A 48 -1.27 -3.05 14.14
CA LYS A 48 -2.30 -4.09 14.02
C LYS A 48 -3.59 -3.66 13.32
N ALA A 49 -3.70 -2.42 12.85
CA ALA A 49 -4.79 -2.02 11.96
C ALA A 49 -4.69 -2.71 10.59
N TRP A 50 -5.83 -3.00 9.98
CA TRP A 50 -5.92 -3.39 8.57
C TRP A 50 -6.07 -2.15 7.71
N VAL A 51 -5.35 -2.09 6.59
CA VAL A 51 -5.32 -0.93 5.70
C VAL A 51 -5.51 -1.40 4.27
N VAL A 52 -6.50 -0.84 3.58
CA VAL A 52 -6.76 -1.13 2.16
C VAL A 52 -5.57 -0.68 1.32
N VAL A 53 -5.10 -1.56 0.43
CA VAL A 53 -4.00 -1.28 -0.49
C VAL A 53 -4.49 -1.50 -1.93
N PRO A 54 -4.01 -0.69 -2.89
CA PRO A 54 -4.46 -0.74 -4.28
C PRO A 54 -3.79 -1.91 -5.03
N LEU A 55 -4.06 -3.14 -4.59
CA LEU A 55 -3.64 -4.35 -5.28
C LEU A 55 -4.84 -4.85 -6.10
N VAL A 56 -4.69 -4.85 -7.43
CA VAL A 56 -5.64 -5.47 -8.35
C VAL A 56 -5.00 -6.74 -8.86
N TYR A 57 -5.65 -7.88 -8.63
CA TYR A 57 -5.25 -9.14 -9.23
C TYR A 57 -5.92 -9.20 -10.62
N SER A 58 -5.12 -9.34 -11.67
CA SER A 58 -5.60 -9.68 -13.01
C SER A 58 -5.25 -11.13 -13.29
N GLU A 59 -6.16 -11.85 -13.96
CA GLU A 59 -5.88 -13.18 -14.50
C GLU A 59 -4.75 -13.16 -15.54
#